data_AF-A0A858BY93-F1
#
_entry.id   AF-A0A858BY93-F1
#
_cell.length_a   1.000
_cell.length_b   1.000
_cell.length_c   1.000
_cell.angle_alpha   90.00
_cell.angle_beta   90.00
_cell.angle_gamma   90.00
#
_symmetry.space_group_name_H-M   'P 1'
#
loop_
_entity.id
_entity.type
_entity.pdbx_description
1 polymer ?
#
loop_
_entity_poly.entity_id
_entity_poly.type
_entity_poly.pdbx_seq_one_letter_code
_entity_poly.pdbx_strand_id
1 'polypeptide(L)'
;MRKIKIIPDAPFSTNCDVAVMDVTEGKEKKRCKIKIEYAEADVERMKAKGPSKEDVLAGYKEQIYNVVKYYISGDWECMDDYEAILKIIDEKITPYF
;
A
#
# COMPACT_ATOMS: atom_id res chain seq x y z
N MET A 1 -17.36 -0.62 9.83
CA MET A 1 -16.26 -0.96 8.92
C MET A 1 -16.37 -0.12 7.67
N ARG A 2 -15.33 0.65 7.29
CA ARG A 2 -15.30 1.38 6.02
C ARG A 2 -14.93 0.43 4.87
N LYS A 3 -15.44 0.69 3.66
CA LYS A 3 -15.09 -0.04 2.44
C LYS A 3 -14.24 0.89 1.59
N ILE A 4 -12.98 0.53 1.37
CA ILE A 4 -12.01 1.40 0.72
C ILE A 4 -11.47 0.72 -0.53
N LYS A 5 -11.43 1.46 -1.64
CA LYS A 5 -10.63 1.11 -2.81
C LYS A 5 -9.28 1.83 -2.74
N ILE A 6 -8.23 1.11 -3.11
CA ILE A 6 -6.86 1.59 -3.20
C ILE A 6 -6.52 1.63 -4.68
N ILE A 7 -6.37 2.84 -5.21
CA ILE A 7 -6.12 3.04 -6.63
C ILE A 7 -4.70 3.60 -6.79
N PRO A 8 -3.73 2.77 -7.21
CA PRO A 8 -2.38 3.27 -7.47
C PRO A 8 -2.35 4.19 -8.70
N ASP A 9 -1.62 5.28 -8.59
CA ASP A 9 -1.23 6.11 -9.74
C ASP A 9 -0.05 5.46 -10.49
N ALA A 10 0.37 6.07 -11.60
CA ALA A 10 1.57 5.64 -12.33
C ALA A 10 2.78 5.55 -11.37
N PRO A 11 3.50 4.42 -11.34
CA PRO A 11 4.62 4.23 -10.41
C PRO A 11 5.85 5.04 -10.84
N PHE A 12 6.57 5.57 -9.86
CA PHE A 12 7.92 6.10 -10.04
C PHE A 12 8.96 5.00 -9.80
N SER A 13 10.25 5.35 -9.91
CA SER A 13 11.35 4.43 -9.64
C SER A 13 11.38 3.94 -8.20
N THR A 14 11.02 4.80 -7.24
CA THR A 14 11.18 4.54 -5.81
C THR A 14 9.90 4.73 -4.99
N ASN A 15 8.79 5.11 -5.61
CA ASN A 15 7.54 5.32 -4.90
C ASN A 15 6.33 5.23 -5.84
N CYS A 16 5.16 4.93 -5.27
CA CYS A 16 3.88 5.01 -5.95
C CYS A 16 2.94 5.81 -5.07
N ASP A 17 2.23 6.78 -5.67
CA ASP A 17 1.13 7.39 -4.97
C ASP A 17 -0.14 6.57 -5.13
N VAL A 18 -1.00 6.60 -4.12
CA VAL A 18 -2.24 5.84 -4.06
C VAL A 18 -3.39 6.75 -3.64
N ALA A 19 -4.47 6.73 -4.41
CA ALA A 19 -5.73 7.33 -4.01
C ALA A 19 -6.52 6.39 -3.10
N VAL A 20 -7.01 6.94 -1.99
CA VAL A 20 -7.85 6.23 -1.01
C VAL A 20 -9.30 6.67 -1.22
N MET A 21 -10.11 5.75 -1.74
CA MET A 21 -11.50 6.01 -2.12
C MET A 21 -12.44 5.28 -1.17
N ASP A 22 -13.26 6.02 -0.43
CA ASP A 22 -14.34 5.45 0.38
C ASP A 22 -15.56 5.18 -0.49
N VAL A 23 -16.02 3.93 -0.46
CA VAL A 23 -17.17 3.43 -1.24
C VAL A 23 -18.26 2.82 -0.34
N THR A 24 -18.23 3.08 0.97
CA THR A 24 -19.17 2.49 1.94
C THR A 24 -20.64 2.75 1.57
N GLU A 25 -20.97 3.92 1.06
CA GLU A 25 -22.34 4.33 0.72
C GLU A 25 -22.65 4.20 -0.79
N GLY A 26 -21.85 3.43 -1.53
CA GLY A 26 -22.00 3.23 -2.98
C GLY A 26 -21.59 4.43 -3.84
N LYS A 27 -21.40 5.62 -3.26
CA LYS A 27 -20.76 6.77 -3.92
C LYS A 27 -19.27 6.77 -3.61
N GLU A 28 -18.44 6.89 -4.65
CA GLU A 28 -16.99 7.01 -4.48
C GLU A 28 -16.62 8.41 -3.95
N LYS A 29 -16.02 8.45 -2.76
CA LYS A 29 -15.51 9.66 -2.14
C LYS A 29 -14.01 9.54 -1.91
N LYS A 30 -13.22 10.36 -2.58
CA LYS A 30 -11.79 10.49 -2.30
C LYS A 30 -11.59 11.01 -0.87
N ARG A 31 -10.87 10.26 -0.04
CA ARG A 31 -10.54 10.63 1.34
C ARG A 31 -9.19 11.34 1.41
N CYS A 32 -8.17 10.69 0.86
CA CYS A 32 -6.82 11.22 0.81
C CYS A 32 -6.03 10.60 -0.34
N LYS A 33 -4.78 11.02 -0.46
CA LYS A 33 -3.77 10.42 -1.32
C LYS A 33 -2.57 10.12 -0.41
N ILE A 34 -2.07 8.90 -0.46
CA ILE A 34 -0.90 8.46 0.31
C ILE A 34 0.25 8.17 -0.65
N LYS A 35 1.48 8.31 -0.17
CA LYS A 35 2.68 7.89 -0.90
C LYS A 35 3.22 6.63 -0.25
N ILE A 36 3.56 5.65 -1.07
CA ILE A 36 4.23 4.42 -0.64
C ILE A 36 5.64 4.45 -1.22
N GLU A 37 6.64 4.45 -0.35
CA GLU A 37 8.05 4.46 -0.71
C GLU A 37 8.59 3.04 -0.71
N TYR A 38 9.36 2.69 -1.74
CA TYR A 38 10.00 1.40 -1.94
C TYR A 38 11.41 1.59 -2.52
N ALA A 39 12.12 2.64 -2.06
CA ALA A 39 13.53 2.78 -2.39
C ALA A 39 14.33 1.62 -1.78
N GLU A 40 15.51 1.35 -2.32
CA GLU A 40 16.42 0.31 -1.80
C GLU A 40 16.62 0.44 -0.28
N ALA A 41 16.86 1.65 0.22
CA ALA A 41 17.02 1.88 1.66
C ALA A 41 15.77 1.56 2.49
N ASP A 42 14.56 1.73 1.94
CA ASP A 42 13.31 1.33 2.60
C ASP A 42 13.21 -0.19 2.69
N VAL A 43 13.49 -0.86 1.58
CA VAL A 43 13.45 -2.32 1.46
C VAL A 43 14.51 -2.95 2.36
N GLU A 44 15.73 -2.43 2.39
CA GLU A 44 16.81 -2.91 3.27
C GLU A 44 16.45 -2.75 4.75
N ARG A 45 15.74 -1.69 5.14
CA ARG A 45 15.20 -1.56 6.50
C ARG A 45 14.16 -2.62 6.81
N MET A 46 13.28 -2.94 5.86
CA MET A 46 12.31 -4.03 6.03
C MET A 46 12.99 -5.40 6.05
N LYS A 47 14.11 -5.57 5.33
CA LYS A 47 14.97 -6.76 5.35
C LYS A 47 15.77 -6.94 6.63
N ALA A 48 15.77 -5.95 7.55
CA ALA A 48 16.48 -6.08 8.80
C ALA A 48 15.88 -7.24 9.62
N LYS A 49 16.63 -8.36 9.72
CA LYS A 49 16.32 -9.69 10.31
C LYS A 49 16.13 -10.84 9.30
N GLY A 50 16.44 -10.65 8.03
CA GLY A 50 16.35 -11.71 7.00
C GLY A 50 14.94 -12.15 6.59
N PRO A 51 13.91 -11.27 6.54
CA PRO A 51 12.62 -11.62 5.97
C PRO A 51 12.72 -11.87 4.46
N SER A 52 11.87 -12.78 3.99
CA SER A 52 11.68 -13.06 2.56
C SER A 52 11.03 -11.89 1.83
N LYS A 53 11.00 -11.94 0.49
CA LYS A 53 10.29 -10.94 -0.31
C LYS A 53 8.80 -10.92 0.03
N GLU A 54 8.21 -12.10 0.26
CA GLU A 54 6.83 -12.28 0.68
C GLU A 54 6.54 -11.61 2.02
N ASP A 55 7.45 -11.74 2.99
CA ASP A 55 7.35 -11.05 4.29
C ASP A 55 7.40 -9.52 4.13
N VAL A 56 8.25 -9.01 3.22
CA VAL A 56 8.33 -7.57 2.94
C VAL A 56 7.05 -7.06 2.26
N LEU A 57 6.48 -7.82 1.32
CA LEU A 57 5.17 -7.47 0.72
C LEU A 57 4.04 -7.48 1.76
N ALA A 58 4.05 -8.42 2.70
CA ALA A 58 3.11 -8.42 3.82
C ALA A 58 3.28 -7.19 4.72
N GLY A 59 4.54 -6.78 4.96
CA GLY A 59 4.86 -5.54 5.66
C GLY A 59 4.30 -4.29 4.99
N TYR A 60 4.41 -4.19 3.66
CA TYR A 60 3.77 -3.10 2.90
C TYR A 60 2.26 -3.11 3.05
N LYS A 61 1.62 -4.28 2.95
CA LYS A 61 0.17 -4.42 3.14
C LYS A 61 -0.26 -3.91 4.53
N GLU A 62 0.47 -4.27 5.58
CA GLU A 62 0.22 -3.81 6.94
C GLU A 62 0.44 -2.30 7.10
N GLN A 63 1.52 -1.75 6.53
CA GLN A 63 1.78 -0.31 6.56
C GLN A 63 0.67 0.48 5.88
N ILE A 64 0.24 0.05 4.69
CA ILE A 64 -0.88 0.68 3.97
C ILE A 64 -2.15 0.62 4.83
N TYR A 65 -2.46 -0.54 5.43
CA TYR A 65 -3.59 -0.69 6.34
C TYR A 65 -3.58 0.35 7.46
N ASN A 66 -2.46 0.45 8.17
CA ASN A 66 -2.29 1.33 9.32
C ASN A 66 -2.35 2.81 8.94
N VAL A 67 -1.70 3.20 7.84
CA VAL A 67 -1.72 4.59 7.36
C VAL A 67 -3.13 5.00 6.94
N VAL A 68 -3.85 4.16 6.19
CA VAL A 68 -5.23 4.46 5.79
C VAL A 68 -6.14 4.51 7.02
N LYS A 69 -6.03 3.54 7.94
CA LYS A 69 -6.80 3.50 9.20
C LYS A 69 -6.63 4.78 10.00
N TYR A 70 -5.40 5.28 10.10
CA TYR A 70 -5.10 6.56 10.75
C TYR A 70 -5.85 7.72 10.08
N TYR A 71 -5.75 7.86 8.75
CA TYR A 71 -6.36 8.98 8.03
C TYR A 71 -7.88 8.95 7.97
N ILE A 72 -8.50 7.77 7.94
CA ILE A 72 -9.98 7.66 7.92
C ILE A 72 -10.57 7.53 9.33
N SER A 73 -9.72 7.49 10.37
CA SER A 73 -10.11 7.37 11.79
C SER A 73 -11.02 6.18 12.06
N GLY A 74 -10.68 5.00 11.55
CA GLY A 74 -11.46 3.78 11.79
C GLY A 74 -10.98 2.56 11.01
N ASP A 75 -11.45 1.38 11.42
CA ASP A 75 -11.17 0.13 10.73
C ASP A 75 -11.89 0.03 9.38
N TRP A 76 -11.25 -0.68 8.47
CA TRP A 76 -11.67 -0.73 7.08
C TRP A 76 -11.32 -2.04 6.39
N GLU A 77 -11.94 -2.26 5.25
CA GLU A 77 -11.74 -3.42 4.39
C GLU A 77 -11.37 -2.92 2.99
N CYS A 78 -10.32 -3.50 2.40
CA CYS A 78 -9.92 -3.20 1.04
C CYS A 78 -10.80 -3.98 0.08
N MET A 79 -11.50 -3.28 -0.81
CA MET A 79 -12.42 -3.92 -1.76
C MET A 79 -11.71 -4.65 -2.91
N ASP A 80 -10.44 -4.32 -3.16
CA ASP A 80 -9.66 -4.80 -4.31
C ASP A 80 -8.43 -5.63 -3.86
N ASP A 81 -8.44 -6.14 -2.63
CA ASP A 81 -7.43 -7.05 -2.05
C ASP A 81 -5.96 -6.61 -2.14
N TYR A 82 -5.70 -5.30 -2.33
CA TYR A 82 -4.37 -4.71 -2.50
C TYR A 82 -3.59 -5.20 -3.73
N GLU A 83 -4.19 -5.99 -4.62
CA GLU A 83 -3.48 -6.71 -5.69
C GLU A 83 -2.67 -5.76 -6.57
N ALA A 84 -3.28 -4.68 -7.05
CA ALA A 84 -2.64 -3.75 -7.98
C ALA A 84 -1.41 -3.06 -7.37
N ILE A 85 -1.49 -2.60 -6.11
CA ILE A 85 -0.38 -1.92 -5.46
C ILE A 85 0.72 -2.89 -5.04
N LEU A 86 0.38 -4.09 -4.55
CA LEU A 86 1.37 -5.10 -4.16
C LEU A 86 2.12 -5.63 -5.38
N LYS A 87 1.46 -5.77 -6.53
CA LYS A 87 2.13 -6.14 -7.78
C LYS A 87 3.15 -5.08 -8.20
N ILE A 88 2.79 -3.79 -8.14
CA ILE A 88 3.72 -2.69 -8.45
C ILE A 88 4.94 -2.74 -7.51
N ILE A 89 4.70 -2.93 -6.21
CA ILE A 89 5.77 -3.00 -5.22
C ILE A 89 6.67 -4.21 -5.51
N ASP A 90 6.10 -5.41 -5.72
CA ASP A 90 6.84 -6.64 -6.02
C ASP A 90 7.79 -6.48 -7.22
N GLU A 91 7.28 -5.92 -8.32
CA GLU A 91 8.08 -5.65 -9.52
C GLU A 91 9.25 -4.69 -9.24
N LYS A 92 9.05 -3.70 -8.36
CA LYS A 92 10.05 -2.68 -8.03
C LYS A 92 11.09 -3.14 -7.01
N ILE A 93 10.71 -4.00 -6.07
CA ILE A 93 11.61 -4.48 -5.03
C ILE A 93 12.35 -5.77 -5.40
N THR A 94 11.87 -6.50 -6.42
CA THR A 94 12.50 -7.75 -6.88
C THR A 94 14.02 -7.63 -7.12
N PRO A 95 14.57 -6.55 -7.68
CA PRO A 95 16.02 -6.41 -7.85
C PRO A 95 16.85 -6.36 -6.56
N TYR A 96 16.21 -6.20 -5.39
CA TYR A 96 16.87 -6.12 -4.08
C TYR A 96 16.86 -7.45 -3.31
N PHE A 97 16.30 -8.52 -3.89
CA PHE A 97 16.23 -9.87 -3.30
C PHE A 97 16.87 -10.90 -4.23
#